data_AF-A0A966Y3Y9-F1
#
_entry.id   AF-A0A966Y3Y9-F1
#
_cell.length_a   1.000
_cell.length_b   1.000
_cell.length_c   1.000
_cell.angle_alpha   90.00
_cell.angle_beta   90.00
_cell.angle_gamma   90.00
#
_symmetry.space_group_name_H-M   'P 1'
#
loop_
_entity.id
_entity.type
_entity.pdbx_description
1 polymer ?
#
loop_
_entity_poly.entity_id
_entity_poly.type
_entity_poly.pdbx_seq_one_letter_code
_entity_poly.pdbx_strand_id
1 'polypeptide(L)'
;MAEPPAAAPDWHLDPVLDWLMHEGRLLTDAAQLIEQLAERLVAAGAPLWRLTLGLQTIHPQFRTMGILWRRGTRVEQQARPHGIENSAAYLGSPMQELAETGRPVRYRLDALGPGHHAVLHELAAAGGTDYYATPMRVTHGRTPGLTFTTDRRSGFTEDDIGKFRRLLDYLAPIAEGHIGHRVATTLMNTYLGPVVGAQILSGQIKRGDGQEINAVLWFSDLRDFTGLNERLQPGEVLELLNNYFQHVGNALAAHGGEILKFIGDGVMAYFPAEDALFLPMVTGNALNAARQVIADIEAANEARAAGGAEPVRFGVGLHVGPVTFGNVGTEDRLD
;
A
#
# COMPACT_ATOMS: atom_id res chain seq x y z
N MET A 1 -9.85 21.82 51.17
CA MET A 1 -10.61 21.02 50.18
C MET A 1 -10.34 21.63 48.83
N ALA A 2 -9.63 20.94 47.94
CA ALA A 2 -9.52 21.37 46.55
C ALA A 2 -10.90 21.23 45.90
N GLU A 3 -11.31 22.24 45.12
CA GLU A 3 -12.50 22.13 44.27
C GLU A 3 -12.41 20.86 43.41
N PRO A 4 -13.51 20.12 43.24
CA PRO A 4 -13.54 19.02 42.29
C PRO A 4 -13.18 19.57 40.90
N PRO A 5 -12.36 18.84 40.11
CA PRO A 5 -12.01 19.27 38.76
C PRO A 5 -13.30 19.50 37.97
N ALA A 6 -13.39 20.66 37.30
CA ALA A 6 -14.52 21.00 36.44
C ALA A 6 -14.84 19.82 35.52
N ALA A 7 -16.11 19.39 35.49
CA ALA A 7 -16.55 18.32 34.63
C ALA A 7 -16.13 18.64 33.19
N ALA A 8 -15.40 17.73 32.55
CA ALA A 8 -14.99 17.93 31.17
C ALA A 8 -16.24 18.14 30.30
N PRO A 9 -16.21 19.05 29.31
CA PRO A 9 -17.36 19.28 28.46
C PRO A 9 -17.75 17.96 27.77
N ASP A 10 -19.02 17.59 27.91
CA ASP A 10 -19.60 16.43 27.25
C ASP A 10 -19.65 16.69 25.75
N TRP A 11 -19.16 15.73 24.96
CA TRP A 11 -19.11 15.83 23.50
C TRP A 11 -20.06 14.84 22.85
N HIS A 12 -20.67 15.25 21.74
CA HIS A 12 -21.74 14.50 21.10
C HIS A 12 -21.19 13.68 19.93
N LEU A 13 -21.27 12.36 20.04
CA LEU A 13 -20.81 11.46 19.00
C LEU A 13 -21.81 11.33 17.83
N ASP A 14 -23.11 11.47 18.09
CA ASP A 14 -24.17 11.17 17.11
C ASP A 14 -24.07 11.95 15.78
N PRO A 15 -23.75 13.26 15.74
CA PRO A 15 -23.56 13.98 14.48
C PRO A 15 -22.39 13.45 13.64
N VAL A 16 -21.35 12.93 14.30
CA VAL A 16 -20.19 12.32 13.62
C VAL A 16 -20.58 10.97 13.03
N LEU A 17 -21.37 10.17 13.76
CA LEU A 17 -21.87 8.89 13.26
C LEU A 17 -22.85 9.07 12.10
N ASP A 18 -23.73 10.05 12.18
CA ASP A 18 -24.68 10.36 11.10
C ASP A 18 -23.94 10.73 9.81
N TRP A 19 -22.94 11.62 9.90
CA TRP A 19 -22.08 11.93 8.77
C TRP A 19 -21.33 10.69 8.25
N LEU A 20 -20.73 9.90 9.15
CA LEU A 20 -19.95 8.72 8.79
C LEU A 20 -20.81 7.70 8.02
N MET A 21 -22.08 7.55 8.40
CA MET A 21 -23.03 6.63 7.78
C MET A 21 -23.72 7.18 6.52
N HIS A 22 -23.46 8.42 6.13
CA HIS A 22 -23.99 9.01 4.90
C HIS A 22 -22.86 9.45 3.97
N GLU A 23 -22.30 10.63 4.17
CA GLU A 23 -21.28 11.22 3.31
C GLU A 23 -19.90 10.57 3.53
N GLY A 24 -19.55 10.28 4.79
CA GLY A 24 -18.22 9.78 5.15
C GLY A 24 -17.90 8.43 4.50
N ARG A 25 -18.85 7.48 4.53
CA ARG A 25 -18.69 6.15 3.90
C ARG A 25 -18.56 6.16 2.37
N LEU A 26 -18.81 7.30 1.71
CA LEU A 26 -18.68 7.44 0.26
C LEU A 26 -17.30 7.97 -0.16
N LEU A 27 -16.46 8.38 0.79
CA LEU A 27 -15.08 8.75 0.51
C LEU A 27 -14.32 7.51 0.01
N THR A 28 -13.52 7.68 -1.05
CA THR A 28 -12.74 6.58 -1.65
C THR A 28 -11.32 6.50 -1.09
N ASP A 29 -10.79 7.63 -0.60
CA ASP A 29 -9.48 7.71 0.06
C ASP A 29 -9.60 7.54 1.57
N ALA A 30 -8.95 6.51 2.11
CA ALA A 30 -8.91 6.24 3.54
C ALA A 30 -8.21 7.35 4.34
N ALA A 31 -7.22 8.05 3.77
CA ALA A 31 -6.56 9.16 4.45
C ALA A 31 -7.51 10.34 4.63
N GLN A 32 -8.28 10.66 3.58
CA GLN A 32 -9.31 11.67 3.61
C GLN A 32 -10.44 11.31 4.59
N LEU A 33 -10.86 10.05 4.64
CA LEU A 33 -11.84 9.56 5.62
C LEU A 33 -11.38 9.82 7.05
N ILE A 34 -10.13 9.47 7.38
CA ILE A 34 -9.58 9.62 8.73
C ILE A 34 -9.37 11.10 9.09
N GLU A 35 -8.94 11.93 8.15
CA GLU A 35 -8.80 13.37 8.35
C GLU A 35 -10.15 14.01 8.70
N GLN A 36 -11.17 13.81 7.86
CA GLN A 36 -12.50 14.38 8.10
C GLN A 36 -13.16 13.82 9.36
N LEU A 37 -12.97 12.53 9.64
CA LEU A 37 -13.46 11.91 10.88
C LEU A 37 -12.86 12.60 12.11
N ALA A 38 -11.54 12.77 12.12
CA ALA A 38 -10.84 13.38 13.26
C ALA A 38 -11.22 14.84 13.46
N GLU A 39 -11.31 15.62 12.38
CA GLU A 39 -11.75 17.02 12.43
C GLU A 39 -13.17 17.15 12.95
N ARG A 40 -14.07 16.26 12.54
CA ARG A 40 -15.47 16.25 13.02
C ARG A 40 -15.58 15.82 14.48
N LEU A 41 -14.78 14.85 14.93
CA LEU A 41 -14.69 14.49 16.35
C LEU A 41 -14.26 15.70 17.20
N VAL A 42 -13.23 16.42 16.77
CA VAL A 42 -12.75 17.62 17.47
C VAL A 42 -13.81 18.73 17.45
N ALA A 43 -14.45 18.97 16.31
CA ALA A 43 -15.52 19.96 16.19
C ALA A 43 -16.74 19.63 17.07
N ALA A 44 -17.00 18.33 17.29
CA ALA A 44 -18.04 17.85 18.20
C ALA A 44 -17.65 17.93 19.69
N GLY A 45 -16.40 18.34 20.00
CA GLY A 45 -15.89 18.51 21.36
C GLY A 45 -15.06 17.33 21.90
N ALA A 46 -14.79 16.31 21.08
CA ALA A 46 -14.00 15.17 21.54
C ALA A 46 -12.61 15.63 21.98
N PRO A 47 -12.07 15.11 23.11
CA PRO A 47 -10.74 15.47 23.61
C PRO A 47 -9.63 14.77 22.79
N LEU A 48 -9.65 14.93 21.47
CA LEU A 48 -8.74 14.28 20.54
C LEU A 48 -7.59 15.23 20.17
N TRP A 49 -6.37 14.70 20.25
CA TRP A 49 -5.16 15.41 19.86
C TRP A 49 -4.44 14.71 18.70
N ARG A 50 -4.45 13.38 18.71
CA ARG A 50 -3.84 12.55 17.67
C ARG A 50 -4.67 11.29 17.45
N LEU A 51 -4.84 10.90 16.19
CA LEU A 51 -5.48 9.67 15.73
C LEU A 51 -4.53 8.94 14.79
N THR A 52 -4.39 7.62 14.95
CA THR A 52 -3.63 6.83 13.97
C THR A 52 -4.35 5.53 13.68
N LEU A 53 -4.58 5.26 12.40
CA LEU A 53 -5.09 4.00 11.89
C LEU A 53 -3.93 3.21 11.28
N GLY A 54 -3.62 2.07 11.88
CA GLY A 54 -2.66 1.12 11.34
C GLY A 54 -3.36 0.12 10.42
N LEU A 55 -3.21 0.27 9.11
CA LEU A 55 -3.69 -0.66 8.11
C LEU A 55 -2.61 -1.70 7.80
N GLN A 56 -2.98 -2.98 7.73
CA GLN A 56 -2.12 -3.98 7.09
C GLN A 56 -2.39 -3.99 5.59
N THR A 57 -1.33 -4.01 4.80
CA THR A 57 -1.40 -3.98 3.34
C THR A 57 -0.82 -5.26 2.77
N ILE A 58 -1.43 -5.79 1.72
CA ILE A 58 -0.83 -6.84 0.89
C ILE A 58 -0.10 -6.11 -0.25
N HIS A 59 1.14 -5.70 -0.01
CA HIS A 59 2.02 -5.07 -1.01
C HIS A 59 3.38 -5.78 -1.03
N PRO A 60 3.99 -6.04 -2.21
CA PRO A 60 5.28 -6.73 -2.30
C PRO A 60 6.38 -6.09 -1.45
N GLN A 61 6.38 -4.75 -1.36
CA GLN A 61 7.41 -3.97 -0.66
C GLN A 61 7.01 -3.50 0.76
N PHE A 62 5.71 -3.46 1.10
CA PHE A 62 5.23 -2.86 2.35
C PHE A 62 4.31 -3.80 3.11
N ARG A 63 4.49 -3.85 4.43
CA ARG A 63 3.70 -4.71 5.31
C ARG A 63 2.55 -3.98 5.98
N THR A 64 2.76 -2.72 6.34
CA THR A 64 1.75 -1.88 6.99
C THR A 64 1.78 -0.46 6.44
N MET A 65 0.61 0.18 6.47
CA MET A 65 0.44 1.60 6.18
C MET A 65 -0.18 2.25 7.41
N GLY A 66 0.49 3.26 7.97
CA GLY A 66 -0.08 4.12 9.00
C GLY A 66 -0.72 5.34 8.37
N ILE A 67 -1.97 5.64 8.74
CA ILE A 67 -2.62 6.92 8.47
C ILE A 67 -2.62 7.69 9.79
N LEU A 68 -1.88 8.78 9.85
CA LEU A 68 -1.69 9.58 11.06
C LEU A 68 -2.34 10.96 10.85
N TRP A 69 -3.25 11.29 11.75
CA TRP A 69 -3.79 12.65 11.87
C TRP A 69 -3.39 13.24 13.22
N ARG A 70 -3.02 14.53 13.22
CA ARG A 70 -2.76 15.31 14.42
C ARG A 70 -3.49 16.65 14.32
N ARG A 71 -4.03 17.12 15.46
CA ARG A 71 -4.80 18.36 15.50
C ARG A 71 -3.97 19.54 14.98
N GLY A 72 -4.48 20.22 13.96
CA GLY A 72 -3.84 21.37 13.34
C GLY A 72 -2.81 21.05 12.25
N THR A 73 -2.64 19.78 11.87
CA THR A 73 -1.80 19.35 10.74
C THR A 73 -2.62 18.61 9.71
N ARG A 74 -2.08 18.46 8.49
CA ARG A 74 -2.66 17.56 7.48
C ARG A 74 -2.41 16.11 7.87
N VAL A 75 -3.24 15.21 7.35
CA VAL A 75 -3.04 13.76 7.48
C VAL A 75 -1.76 13.31 6.76
N GLU A 76 -1.01 12.42 7.39
CA GLU A 76 0.20 11.82 6.85
C GLU A 76 -0.03 10.32 6.61
N GLN A 77 0.45 9.82 5.46
CA GLN A 77 0.49 8.39 5.16
C GLN A 77 1.92 7.90 5.25
N GLN A 78 2.14 6.85 6.05
CA GLN A 78 3.46 6.26 6.24
C GLN A 78 3.45 4.77 5.92
N ALA A 79 4.03 4.42 4.78
CA ALA A 79 4.30 3.03 4.44
C ALA A 79 5.45 2.51 5.30
N ARG A 80 5.29 1.30 5.86
CA ARG A 80 6.33 0.60 6.62
C ARG A 80 6.72 -0.67 5.86
N PRO A 81 8.02 -0.89 5.61
CA PRO A 81 8.49 -2.05 4.87
C PRO A 81 8.27 -3.34 5.67
N HIS A 82 8.46 -4.48 5.00
CA HIS A 82 8.56 -5.78 5.68
C HIS A 82 9.69 -5.79 6.71
N GLY A 83 9.53 -6.57 7.79
CA GLY A 83 10.52 -6.65 8.88
C GLY A 83 10.34 -5.60 9.98
N ILE A 84 9.37 -4.68 9.86
CA ILE A 84 9.08 -3.68 10.92
C ILE A 84 8.76 -4.34 12.27
N GLU A 85 8.18 -5.53 12.26
CA GLU A 85 7.89 -6.32 13.46
C GLU A 85 9.14 -6.73 14.26
N ASN A 86 10.31 -6.74 13.62
CA ASN A 86 11.59 -7.05 14.24
C ASN A 86 12.35 -5.78 14.64
N SER A 87 11.78 -4.61 14.37
CA SER A 87 12.42 -3.33 14.68
C SER A 87 12.16 -2.92 16.13
N ALA A 88 13.09 -2.15 16.69
CA ALA A 88 12.92 -1.52 18.00
C ALA A 88 11.75 -0.51 18.05
N ALA A 89 11.19 -0.12 16.90
CA ALA A 89 10.00 0.73 16.85
C ALA A 89 8.69 -0.05 17.08
N TYR A 90 8.71 -1.38 16.93
CA TYR A 90 7.55 -2.25 17.13
C TYR A 90 7.70 -3.15 18.36
N LEU A 91 8.90 -3.70 18.59
CA LEU A 91 9.15 -4.62 19.70
C LEU A 91 9.00 -3.91 21.07
N GLY A 92 8.12 -4.45 21.91
CA GLY A 92 7.72 -3.89 23.19
C GLY A 92 6.71 -2.73 23.08
N SER A 93 6.24 -2.40 21.87
CA SER A 93 5.32 -1.27 21.68
C SER A 93 3.89 -1.61 22.12
N PRO A 94 3.07 -0.60 22.48
CA PRO A 94 1.64 -0.78 22.71
C PRO A 94 0.91 -1.43 21.54
N MET A 95 1.40 -1.22 20.30
CA MET A 95 0.82 -1.83 19.10
C MET A 95 1.13 -3.32 18.99
N GLN A 96 2.31 -3.76 19.46
CA GLN A 96 2.59 -5.18 19.58
C GLN A 96 1.69 -5.82 20.64
N GLU A 97 1.58 -5.21 21.82
CA GLU A 97 0.70 -5.72 22.89
C GLU A 97 -0.75 -5.84 22.41
N LEU A 98 -1.24 -4.80 21.71
CA LEU A 98 -2.56 -4.82 21.07
C LEU A 98 -2.71 -5.98 20.08
N ALA A 99 -1.72 -6.20 19.22
CA ALA A 99 -1.75 -7.23 18.18
C ALA A 99 -1.69 -8.65 18.75
N GLU A 100 -0.93 -8.86 19.83
CA GLU A 100 -0.76 -10.17 20.49
C GLU A 100 -1.96 -10.52 21.38
N THR A 101 -2.48 -9.55 22.13
CA THR A 101 -3.58 -9.79 23.08
C THR A 101 -4.95 -9.69 22.43
N GLY A 102 -5.08 -8.93 21.34
CA GLY A 102 -6.36 -8.61 20.72
C GLY A 102 -7.30 -7.81 21.63
N ARG A 103 -6.75 -7.12 22.64
CA ARG A 103 -7.51 -6.33 23.64
C ARG A 103 -7.06 -4.87 23.63
N PRO A 104 -7.95 -3.92 23.96
CA PRO A 104 -7.55 -2.53 24.07
C PRO A 104 -6.48 -2.32 25.15
N VAL A 105 -5.51 -1.45 24.87
CA VAL A 105 -4.43 -1.06 25.78
C VAL A 105 -4.49 0.45 26.04
N ARG A 106 -4.14 0.89 27.25
CA ARG A 106 -4.20 2.30 27.64
C ARG A 106 -3.06 2.66 28.58
N TYR A 107 -2.44 3.82 28.35
CA TYR A 107 -1.35 4.33 29.17
C TYR A 107 -1.56 5.80 29.51
N ARG A 108 -1.35 6.13 30.78
CA ARG A 108 -1.19 7.50 31.25
C ARG A 108 0.20 7.99 30.91
N LEU A 109 0.28 8.94 29.97
CA LEU A 109 1.55 9.46 29.45
C LEU A 109 2.28 10.35 30.47
N ASP A 110 1.55 10.88 31.44
CA ASP A 110 2.08 11.65 32.58
C ASP A 110 2.59 10.78 33.75
N ALA A 111 2.44 9.45 33.67
CA ALA A 111 2.83 8.50 34.71
C ALA A 111 3.72 7.36 34.17
N LEU A 112 4.49 7.60 33.11
CA LEU A 112 5.34 6.58 32.49
C LEU A 112 6.58 6.28 33.33
N GLY A 113 6.75 5.01 33.71
CA GLY A 113 8.02 4.47 34.20
C GLY A 113 9.05 4.25 33.07
N PRO A 114 10.35 4.07 33.41
CA PRO A 114 11.45 3.99 32.43
C PRO A 114 11.46 2.72 31.55
N GLY A 115 10.68 1.70 31.91
CA GLY A 115 10.54 0.47 31.12
C GLY A 115 9.48 0.55 30.01
N HIS A 116 8.76 1.67 29.89
CA HIS A 116 7.78 1.85 28.82
C HIS A 116 8.46 2.15 27.48
N HIS A 117 7.79 1.75 26.41
CA HIS A 117 8.31 1.88 25.06
C HIS A 117 8.56 3.34 24.65
N ALA A 118 9.58 3.58 23.82
CA ALA A 118 10.01 4.91 23.37
C ALA A 118 8.85 5.75 22.77
N VAL A 119 7.97 5.13 21.99
CA VAL A 119 6.80 5.81 21.40
C VAL A 119 5.88 6.49 22.43
N LEU A 120 5.73 5.93 23.63
CA LEU A 120 4.92 6.54 24.69
C LEU A 120 5.64 7.77 25.26
N HIS A 121 6.95 7.69 25.45
CA HIS A 121 7.77 8.82 25.89
C HIS A 121 7.81 9.95 24.86
N GLU A 122 7.88 9.62 23.56
CA GLU A 122 7.81 10.61 22.47
C GLU A 122 6.46 11.34 22.46
N LEU A 123 5.36 10.61 22.61
CA LEU A 123 4.02 11.21 22.71
C LEU A 123 3.87 12.10 23.94
N ALA A 124 4.40 11.67 25.09
CA ALA A 124 4.41 12.45 26.32
C ALA A 124 5.22 13.75 26.14
N ALA A 125 6.44 13.66 25.59
CA ALA A 125 7.31 14.81 25.32
C ALA A 125 6.68 15.81 24.33
N ALA A 126 5.87 15.31 23.40
CA ALA A 126 5.13 16.14 22.44
C ALA A 126 3.88 16.81 23.04
N GLY A 127 3.50 16.51 24.28
CA GLY A 127 2.38 17.12 25.01
C GLY A 127 1.16 16.21 25.23
N GLY A 128 1.23 14.94 24.85
CA GLY A 128 0.19 13.96 25.12
C GLY A 128 0.11 13.59 26.60
N THR A 129 -1.10 13.34 27.09
CA THR A 129 -1.37 13.03 28.51
C THR A 129 -1.97 11.64 28.71
N ASP A 130 -2.67 11.09 27.72
CA ASP A 130 -3.28 9.76 27.78
C ASP A 130 -3.33 9.15 26.38
N TYR A 131 -3.00 7.87 26.29
CA TYR A 131 -2.92 7.08 25.06
C TYR A 131 -3.87 5.89 25.18
N TYR A 132 -4.73 5.72 24.19
CA TYR A 132 -5.65 4.58 24.09
C TYR A 132 -5.50 3.91 22.73
N ALA A 133 -5.24 2.61 22.70
CA ALA A 133 -5.22 1.83 21.48
C ALA A 133 -6.21 0.68 21.57
N THR A 134 -6.89 0.39 20.46
CA THR A 134 -7.99 -0.55 20.44
C THR A 134 -8.05 -1.28 19.10
N PRO A 135 -8.39 -2.59 19.11
CA PRO A 135 -8.43 -3.37 17.89
C PRO A 135 -9.73 -3.06 17.15
N MET A 136 -9.63 -2.87 15.84
CA MET A 136 -10.78 -2.72 14.95
C MET A 136 -11.07 -4.08 14.31
N ARG A 137 -12.08 -4.80 14.83
CA ARG A 137 -12.40 -6.15 14.36
C ARG A 137 -12.93 -6.07 12.92
N VAL A 138 -12.31 -6.83 12.04
CA VAL A 138 -12.69 -6.96 10.61
C VAL A 138 -13.02 -8.43 10.32
N THR A 139 -13.81 -8.68 9.28
CA THR A 139 -14.20 -10.03 8.88
C THR A 139 -13.06 -10.83 8.27
N HIS A 140 -12.13 -10.19 7.58
CA HIS A 140 -11.01 -10.87 6.91
C HIS A 140 -9.66 -10.20 7.19
N GLY A 141 -8.60 -11.01 7.27
CA GLY A 141 -7.23 -10.54 7.46
C GLY A 141 -6.85 -10.27 8.92
N ARG A 142 -5.74 -9.55 9.12
CA ARG A 142 -5.28 -9.14 10.46
C ARG A 142 -6.02 -7.89 10.92
N THR A 143 -6.46 -7.92 12.16
CA THR A 143 -7.16 -6.84 12.86
C THR A 143 -6.35 -5.53 12.86
N PRO A 144 -6.80 -4.47 12.17
CA PRO A 144 -6.17 -3.15 12.25
C PRO A 144 -6.25 -2.60 13.69
N GLY A 145 -5.28 -1.77 14.05
CA GLY A 145 -5.29 -1.05 15.33
C GLY A 145 -5.62 0.43 15.12
N LEU A 146 -6.47 0.97 15.97
CA LEU A 146 -6.76 2.41 16.03
C LEU A 146 -6.20 2.96 17.34
N THR A 147 -5.46 4.06 17.26
CA THR A 147 -4.85 4.72 18.43
C THR A 147 -5.35 6.14 18.56
N PHE A 148 -5.74 6.53 19.76
CA PHE A 148 -6.19 7.85 20.16
C PHE A 148 -5.23 8.40 21.20
N THR A 149 -4.88 9.67 21.08
CA THR A 149 -4.11 10.38 22.10
C THR A 149 -4.79 11.71 22.39
N THR A 150 -4.82 12.09 23.66
CA THR A 150 -5.32 13.40 24.11
C THR A 150 -4.18 14.19 24.74
N ASP A 151 -4.31 15.51 24.71
CA ASP A 151 -3.51 16.49 25.45
C ASP A 151 -4.28 17.09 26.64
N ARG A 152 -5.52 16.62 26.89
CA ARG A 152 -6.32 17.04 28.05
C ARG A 152 -5.64 16.56 29.32
N ARG A 153 -5.33 17.46 30.27
CA ARG A 153 -4.60 17.15 31.52
C ARG A 153 -5.17 15.96 32.30
N SER A 154 -6.50 15.84 32.35
CA SER A 154 -7.17 14.75 33.06
C SER A 154 -7.13 13.40 32.31
N GLY A 155 -6.58 13.36 31.09
CA GLY A 155 -6.66 12.21 30.18
C GLY A 155 -8.08 11.96 29.67
N PHE A 156 -8.32 10.79 29.09
CA PHE A 156 -9.66 10.36 28.65
C PHE A 156 -10.54 9.96 29.85
N THR A 157 -11.84 10.22 29.80
CA THR A 157 -12.80 9.63 30.74
C THR A 157 -13.23 8.25 30.23
N GLU A 158 -13.87 7.44 31.08
CA GLU A 158 -14.48 6.19 30.63
C GLU A 158 -15.61 6.42 29.61
N ASP A 159 -16.28 7.57 29.69
CA ASP A 159 -17.28 7.98 28.71
C ASP A 159 -16.67 8.26 27.33
N ASP A 160 -15.52 8.97 27.26
CA ASP A 160 -14.79 9.15 26.00
C ASP A 160 -14.42 7.82 25.35
N ILE A 161 -13.91 6.89 26.17
CA ILE A 161 -13.53 5.55 25.72
C ILE A 161 -14.77 4.78 25.23
N GLY A 162 -15.89 4.89 25.93
CA GLY A 162 -17.17 4.30 25.51
C GLY A 162 -17.63 4.83 24.15
N LYS A 163 -17.50 6.14 23.91
CA LYS A 163 -17.82 6.77 22.63
C LYS A 163 -16.85 6.34 21.51
N PHE A 164 -15.54 6.24 21.77
CA PHE A 164 -14.61 5.70 20.77
C PHE A 164 -14.89 4.24 20.43
N ARG A 165 -15.29 3.42 21.41
CA ARG A 165 -15.72 2.04 21.14
C ARG A 165 -16.97 2.01 20.26
N ARG A 166 -17.99 2.81 20.58
CA ARG A 166 -19.20 2.95 19.75
C ARG A 166 -18.87 3.42 18.34
N LEU A 167 -17.92 4.35 18.17
CA LEU A 167 -17.46 4.80 16.85
C LEU A 167 -16.89 3.64 16.02
N LEU A 168 -16.13 2.73 16.64
CA LEU A 168 -15.54 1.58 15.92
C LEU A 168 -16.59 0.67 15.32
N ASP A 169 -17.77 0.52 15.95
CA ASP A 169 -18.85 -0.32 15.43
C ASP A 169 -19.34 0.16 14.05
N TYR A 170 -19.17 1.46 13.75
CA TYR A 170 -19.52 2.05 12.45
C TYR A 170 -18.30 2.20 11.54
N LEU A 171 -17.14 2.55 12.08
CA LEU A 171 -15.92 2.75 11.29
C LEU A 171 -15.35 1.43 10.75
N ALA A 172 -15.44 0.34 11.51
CA ALA A 172 -14.87 -0.96 11.14
C ALA A 172 -15.33 -1.47 9.77
N PRO A 173 -16.64 -1.59 9.46
CA PRO A 173 -17.08 -2.06 8.15
C PRO A 173 -16.71 -1.10 7.00
N ILE A 174 -16.66 0.21 7.26
CA ILE A 174 -16.25 1.20 6.24
C ILE A 174 -14.76 1.02 5.94
N ALA A 175 -13.92 0.98 6.98
CA ALA A 175 -12.50 0.76 6.84
C ALA A 175 -12.17 -0.60 6.22
N GLU A 176 -12.96 -1.64 6.50
CA GLU A 176 -12.86 -2.94 5.84
C GLU A 176 -13.13 -2.84 4.33
N GLY A 177 -14.12 -2.05 3.91
CA GLY A 177 -14.34 -1.74 2.49
C GLY A 177 -13.12 -1.11 1.82
N HIS A 178 -12.49 -0.14 2.47
CA HIS A 178 -11.24 0.47 1.97
C HIS A 178 -10.08 -0.54 1.91
N ILE A 179 -9.93 -1.39 2.93
CA ILE A 179 -8.90 -2.43 2.97
C ILE A 179 -9.11 -3.41 1.82
N GLY A 180 -10.34 -3.90 1.62
CA GLY A 180 -10.68 -4.82 0.53
C GLY A 180 -10.40 -4.22 -0.84
N HIS A 181 -10.84 -2.99 -1.08
CA HIS A 181 -10.59 -2.29 -2.35
C HIS A 181 -9.09 -2.08 -2.60
N ARG A 182 -8.31 -1.71 -1.56
CA ARG A 182 -6.87 -1.53 -1.69
C ARG A 182 -6.14 -2.84 -1.95
N VAL A 183 -6.54 -3.93 -1.29
CA VAL A 183 -5.99 -5.27 -1.54
C VAL A 183 -6.28 -5.70 -2.98
N ALA A 184 -7.52 -5.56 -3.44
CA ALA A 184 -7.90 -5.89 -4.81
C ALA A 184 -7.06 -5.09 -5.83
N THR A 185 -6.97 -3.78 -5.65
CA THR A 185 -6.16 -2.90 -6.52
C THR A 185 -4.68 -3.25 -6.48
N THR A 186 -4.12 -3.51 -5.30
CA THR A 186 -2.69 -3.85 -5.18
C THR A 186 -2.38 -5.17 -5.86
N LEU A 187 -3.21 -6.20 -5.68
CA LEU A 187 -3.05 -7.49 -6.33
C LEU A 187 -3.18 -7.35 -7.85
N MET A 188 -4.22 -6.69 -8.33
CA MET A 188 -4.42 -6.47 -9.77
C MET A 188 -3.24 -5.73 -10.40
N ASN A 189 -2.76 -4.65 -9.79
CA ASN A 189 -1.62 -3.90 -10.30
C ASN A 189 -0.31 -4.70 -10.25
N THR A 190 -0.11 -5.51 -9.20
CA THR A 190 1.12 -6.30 -9.03
C THR A 190 1.22 -7.42 -10.06
N TYR A 191 0.09 -8.08 -10.36
CA TYR A 191 0.08 -9.27 -11.21
C TYR A 191 -0.28 -9.00 -12.67
N LEU A 192 -1.09 -7.97 -12.95
CA LEU A 192 -1.60 -7.64 -14.29
C LEU A 192 -1.16 -6.27 -14.79
N GLY A 193 -0.49 -5.47 -13.95
CA GLY A 193 -0.15 -4.09 -14.25
C GLY A 193 -1.32 -3.11 -14.03
N PRO A 194 -1.03 -1.81 -13.94
CA PRO A 194 -2.01 -0.80 -13.53
C PRO A 194 -3.16 -0.59 -14.52
N VAL A 195 -2.93 -0.73 -15.83
CA VAL A 195 -3.98 -0.51 -16.85
C VAL A 195 -4.95 -1.68 -16.90
N VAL A 196 -4.45 -2.90 -17.12
CA VAL A 196 -5.30 -4.11 -17.15
C VAL A 196 -6.00 -4.30 -15.81
N GLY A 197 -5.28 -4.09 -14.70
CA GLY A 197 -5.85 -4.15 -13.36
C GLY A 197 -7.02 -3.17 -13.16
N ALA A 198 -6.88 -1.93 -13.61
CA ALA A 198 -7.96 -0.93 -13.54
C ALA A 198 -9.16 -1.29 -14.44
N GLN A 199 -8.92 -1.80 -15.65
CA GLN A 199 -9.98 -2.25 -16.56
C GLN A 199 -10.80 -3.38 -15.94
N ILE A 200 -10.14 -4.40 -15.37
CA ILE A 200 -10.81 -5.52 -14.68
C ILE A 200 -11.61 -5.03 -13.48
N LEU A 201 -11.05 -4.16 -12.65
CA LEU A 201 -11.75 -3.59 -11.49
C LEU A 201 -12.95 -2.72 -11.89
N SER A 202 -12.94 -2.14 -13.10
CA SER A 202 -14.09 -1.40 -13.65
C SER A 202 -15.17 -2.29 -14.27
N GLY A 203 -14.95 -3.61 -14.34
CA GLY A 203 -15.91 -4.59 -14.84
C GLY A 203 -15.71 -5.03 -16.30
N GLN A 204 -14.60 -4.67 -16.94
CA GLN A 204 -14.24 -5.17 -18.27
C GLN A 204 -13.68 -6.60 -18.17
N ILE A 205 -14.54 -7.56 -17.83
CA ILE A 205 -14.18 -8.95 -17.52
C ILE A 205 -14.90 -9.98 -18.39
N LYS A 206 -15.67 -9.54 -19.40
CA LYS A 206 -16.39 -10.48 -20.25
C LYS A 206 -15.46 -10.99 -21.35
N ARG A 207 -15.50 -12.31 -21.57
CA ARG A 207 -14.78 -12.95 -22.67
C ARG A 207 -15.24 -12.37 -24.01
N GLY A 208 -14.28 -11.94 -24.84
CA GLY A 208 -14.55 -11.28 -26.11
C GLY A 208 -14.77 -9.76 -26.00
N ASP A 209 -14.75 -9.19 -24.78
CA ASP A 209 -14.49 -7.75 -24.63
C ASP A 209 -13.06 -7.48 -25.08
N GLY A 210 -12.90 -6.53 -25.99
CA GLY A 210 -11.60 -6.09 -26.46
C GLY A 210 -11.73 -4.88 -27.36
N GLN A 211 -10.63 -4.16 -27.50
CA GLN A 211 -10.51 -3.02 -28.39
C GLN A 211 -9.32 -3.23 -29.33
N GLU A 212 -9.50 -2.86 -30.59
CA GLU A 212 -8.37 -2.76 -31.50
C GLU A 212 -7.57 -1.50 -31.13
N ILE A 213 -6.29 -1.69 -30.82
CA ILE A 213 -5.36 -0.60 -30.54
C ILE A 213 -4.19 -0.69 -31.50
N ASN A 214 -3.58 0.45 -31.80
CA ASN A 214 -2.24 0.45 -32.35
C ASN A 214 -1.25 0.32 -31.19
N ALA A 215 -0.23 -0.51 -31.36
CA ALA A 215 0.80 -0.66 -30.34
C ALA A 215 2.15 -1.03 -30.94
N VAL A 216 3.20 -0.80 -30.15
CA VAL A 216 4.48 -1.47 -30.35
C VAL A 216 4.55 -2.63 -29.37
N LEU A 217 4.58 -3.85 -29.88
CA LEU A 217 4.82 -5.06 -29.12
C LEU A 217 6.30 -5.22 -28.82
N TRP A 218 6.59 -5.65 -27.60
CA TRP A 218 7.91 -5.96 -27.11
C TRP A 218 7.96 -7.43 -26.68
N PHE A 219 9.00 -8.13 -27.13
CA PHE A 219 9.40 -9.43 -26.61
C PHE A 219 10.88 -9.38 -26.25
N SER A 220 11.24 -9.78 -25.04
CA SER A 220 12.64 -9.97 -24.68
C SER A 220 12.85 -11.26 -23.93
N ASP A 221 13.98 -11.92 -24.15
CA ASP A 221 14.26 -13.22 -23.57
C ASP A 221 15.74 -13.39 -23.27
N LEU A 222 16.08 -14.14 -22.22
CA LEU A 222 17.46 -14.41 -21.88
C LEU A 222 18.05 -15.42 -22.87
N ARG A 223 19.34 -15.25 -23.19
CA ARG A 223 20.07 -16.21 -24.02
C ARG A 223 20.68 -17.28 -23.14
N ASP A 224 20.52 -18.53 -23.56
CA ASP A 224 21.07 -19.70 -22.86
C ASP A 224 20.58 -19.84 -21.41
N PHE A 225 19.34 -19.39 -21.14
CA PHE A 225 18.76 -19.50 -19.81
C PHE A 225 18.60 -20.94 -19.35
N THR A 226 18.24 -21.86 -20.24
CA THR A 226 18.21 -23.30 -19.92
C THR A 226 19.54 -23.77 -19.35
N GLY A 227 20.66 -23.39 -19.98
CA GLY A 227 22.00 -23.72 -19.49
C GLY A 227 22.33 -23.03 -18.16
N LEU A 228 21.90 -21.79 -17.95
CA LEU A 228 22.06 -21.09 -16.66
C LEU A 228 21.26 -21.78 -15.55
N ASN A 229 20.02 -22.18 -15.82
CA ASN A 229 19.12 -22.82 -14.87
C ASN A 229 19.62 -24.21 -14.42
N GLU A 230 20.40 -24.92 -15.27
CA GLU A 230 21.04 -26.18 -14.89
C GLU A 230 22.28 -26.00 -14.01
N ARG A 231 22.95 -24.85 -14.07
CA ARG A 231 24.20 -24.58 -13.34
C ARG A 231 24.00 -23.85 -12.00
N LEU A 232 22.98 -23.00 -11.93
CA LEU A 232 22.71 -22.15 -10.77
C LEU A 232 21.84 -22.85 -9.72
N GLN A 233 22.03 -22.48 -8.45
CA GLN A 233 21.10 -22.89 -7.41
C GLN A 233 19.76 -22.17 -7.56
N PRO A 234 18.63 -22.74 -7.10
CA PRO A 234 17.31 -22.14 -7.27
C PRO A 234 17.19 -20.69 -6.79
N GLY A 235 17.85 -20.34 -5.67
CA GLY A 235 17.86 -18.96 -5.17
C GLY A 235 18.59 -17.98 -6.10
N GLU A 236 19.69 -18.42 -6.71
CA GLU A 236 20.48 -17.61 -7.64
C GLU A 236 19.75 -17.41 -8.97
N VAL A 237 19.00 -18.41 -9.44
CA VAL A 237 18.12 -18.29 -10.62
C VAL A 237 17.04 -17.25 -10.36
N LEU A 238 16.38 -17.30 -9.20
CA LEU A 238 15.34 -16.33 -8.84
C LEU A 238 15.89 -14.92 -8.73
N GLU A 239 17.07 -14.74 -8.12
CA GLU A 239 17.73 -13.44 -8.05
C GLU A 239 18.10 -12.90 -9.43
N LEU A 240 18.64 -13.74 -10.31
CA LEU A 240 18.98 -13.38 -11.69
C LEU A 240 17.73 -12.95 -12.46
N LEU A 241 16.64 -13.71 -12.38
CA LEU A 241 15.38 -13.38 -13.04
C LEU A 241 14.79 -12.08 -12.50
N ASN A 242 14.72 -11.90 -11.18
CA ASN A 242 14.19 -10.69 -10.57
C ASN A 242 14.99 -9.45 -10.97
N ASN A 243 16.33 -9.55 -11.01
CA ASN A 243 17.18 -8.44 -11.44
C ASN A 243 16.96 -8.11 -12.93
N TYR A 244 16.93 -9.12 -13.79
CA TYR A 244 16.65 -8.92 -15.21
C TYR A 244 15.28 -8.28 -15.45
N PHE A 245 14.23 -8.81 -14.83
CA PHE A 245 12.88 -8.26 -14.92
C PHE A 245 12.78 -6.85 -14.36
N GLN A 246 13.52 -6.53 -13.30
CA GLN A 246 13.57 -5.17 -12.75
C GLN A 246 14.18 -4.17 -13.75
N HIS A 247 15.27 -4.53 -14.44
CA HIS A 247 15.86 -3.68 -15.47
C HIS A 247 14.92 -3.46 -16.65
N VAL A 248 14.30 -4.53 -17.17
CA VAL A 248 13.31 -4.44 -18.25
C VAL A 248 12.11 -3.59 -17.82
N GLY A 249 11.56 -3.85 -16.63
CA GLY A 249 10.40 -3.13 -16.09
C GLY A 249 10.67 -1.65 -15.87
N ASN A 250 11.84 -1.29 -15.34
CA ASN A 250 12.26 0.11 -15.17
C ASN A 250 12.35 0.84 -16.52
N ALA A 251 12.96 0.21 -17.53
CA ALA A 251 13.07 0.79 -18.86
C ALA A 251 11.69 0.94 -19.52
N LEU A 252 10.84 -0.09 -19.48
CA LEU A 252 9.47 0.02 -20.01
C LEU A 252 8.70 1.16 -19.34
N ALA A 253 8.65 1.20 -18.01
CA ALA A 253 7.92 2.22 -17.26
C ALA A 253 8.43 3.64 -17.53
N ALA A 254 9.75 3.84 -17.67
CA ALA A 254 10.35 5.14 -17.96
C ALA A 254 9.97 5.70 -19.35
N HIS A 255 9.59 4.84 -20.28
CA HIS A 255 9.27 5.21 -21.66
C HIS A 255 7.77 5.00 -22.01
N GLY A 256 6.92 4.73 -21.02
CA GLY A 256 5.48 4.56 -21.21
C GLY A 256 5.07 3.20 -21.79
N GLY A 257 5.91 2.18 -21.63
CA GLY A 257 5.60 0.79 -21.93
C GLY A 257 5.13 0.04 -20.69
N GLU A 258 4.38 -1.04 -20.92
CA GLU A 258 3.78 -1.85 -19.86
C GLU A 258 4.04 -3.34 -20.08
N ILE A 259 4.37 -4.03 -19.00
CA ILE A 259 4.52 -5.49 -18.99
C ILE A 259 3.13 -6.11 -19.05
N LEU A 260 2.94 -7.03 -20.01
CA LEU A 260 1.73 -7.85 -20.09
C LEU A 260 1.87 -9.11 -19.26
N LYS A 261 2.98 -9.83 -19.44
CA LYS A 261 3.26 -11.05 -18.71
C LYS A 261 4.72 -11.47 -18.79
N PHE A 262 5.12 -12.27 -17.82
CA PHE A 262 6.36 -13.03 -17.83
C PHE A 262 6.08 -14.44 -18.36
N ILE A 263 6.94 -14.94 -19.27
CA ILE A 263 6.83 -16.26 -19.90
C ILE A 263 8.16 -16.98 -19.71
N GLY A 264 8.32 -17.69 -18.59
CA GLY A 264 9.62 -18.23 -18.21
C GLY A 264 10.59 -17.09 -17.89
N ASP A 265 11.70 -17.02 -18.62
CA ASP A 265 12.67 -15.92 -18.66
C ASP A 265 12.32 -14.81 -19.65
N GLY A 266 11.25 -15.00 -20.44
CA GLY A 266 10.75 -14.03 -21.39
C GLY A 266 9.88 -12.94 -20.76
N VAL A 267 9.94 -11.73 -21.31
CA VAL A 267 9.06 -10.60 -21.01
C VAL A 267 8.27 -10.26 -22.27
N MET A 268 6.94 -10.27 -22.16
CA MET A 268 6.04 -9.71 -23.16
C MET A 268 5.50 -8.39 -22.64
N ALA A 269 5.64 -7.34 -23.45
CA ALA A 269 5.22 -5.99 -23.11
C ALA A 269 4.66 -5.28 -24.34
N TYR A 270 4.07 -4.12 -24.12
CA TYR A 270 3.54 -3.29 -25.19
C TYR A 270 3.65 -1.80 -24.87
N PHE A 271 3.62 -0.98 -25.90
CA PHE A 271 3.47 0.46 -25.80
C PHE A 271 2.19 0.85 -26.53
N PRO A 272 1.13 1.27 -25.81
CA PRO A 272 -0.14 1.62 -26.44
C PRO A 272 -0.03 2.95 -27.22
N ALA A 273 -0.69 2.99 -28.37
CA ALA A 273 -0.95 4.19 -29.16
C ALA A 273 -2.46 4.30 -29.40
N GLU A 274 -3.17 4.96 -28.47
CA GLU A 274 -4.63 5.14 -28.54
C GLU A 274 -5.08 5.83 -29.84
N ASP A 275 -4.25 6.75 -30.35
CA ASP A 275 -4.39 7.36 -31.67
C ASP A 275 -3.17 7.00 -32.52
N ALA A 276 -3.42 6.63 -33.78
CA ALA A 276 -2.37 6.33 -34.75
C ALA A 276 -1.42 7.51 -34.98
N LEU A 277 -1.85 8.75 -34.71
CA LEU A 277 -1.01 9.95 -34.75
C LEU A 277 0.16 9.89 -33.75
N PHE A 278 0.03 9.14 -32.65
CA PHE A 278 1.09 8.98 -31.66
C PHE A 278 2.09 7.87 -31.99
N LEU A 279 1.83 7.03 -33.00
CA LEU A 279 2.68 5.89 -33.34
C LEU A 279 4.17 6.24 -33.52
N PRO A 280 4.57 7.34 -34.21
CA PRO A 280 5.98 7.68 -34.33
C PRO A 280 6.66 7.94 -32.99
N MET A 281 5.98 8.64 -32.07
CA MET A 281 6.47 8.91 -30.72
C MET A 281 6.58 7.62 -29.91
N VAL A 282 5.52 6.80 -29.91
CA VAL A 282 5.46 5.51 -29.22
C VAL A 282 6.55 4.55 -29.72
N THR A 283 6.80 4.52 -31.04
CA THR A 283 7.89 3.75 -31.65
C THR A 283 9.28 4.24 -31.19
N GLY A 284 9.47 5.56 -31.12
CA GLY A 284 10.70 6.15 -30.59
C GLY A 284 10.94 5.78 -29.13
N ASN A 285 9.89 5.84 -28.31
CA ASN A 285 9.94 5.45 -26.90
C ASN A 285 10.28 3.97 -26.71
N ALA A 286 9.67 3.07 -27.49
CA ALA A 286 9.99 1.64 -27.43
C ALA A 286 11.47 1.36 -27.78
N LEU A 287 12.01 2.06 -28.78
CA LEU A 287 13.42 1.95 -29.14
C LEU A 287 14.34 2.53 -28.04
N ASN A 288 13.93 3.62 -27.40
CA ASN A 288 14.69 4.20 -26.29
C ASN A 288 14.69 3.30 -25.06
N ALA A 289 13.56 2.65 -24.74
CA ALA A 289 13.49 1.62 -23.70
C ALA A 289 14.42 0.43 -24.01
N ALA A 290 14.45 -0.03 -25.26
CA ALA A 290 15.34 -1.10 -25.70
C ALA A 290 16.82 -0.72 -25.51
N ARG A 291 17.20 0.51 -25.86
CA ARG A 291 18.57 1.02 -25.64
C ARG A 291 18.90 1.14 -24.16
N GLN A 292 17.97 1.63 -23.35
CA GLN A 292 18.17 1.76 -21.92
C GLN A 292 18.40 0.41 -21.25
N VAL A 293 17.56 -0.60 -21.53
CA VAL A 293 17.74 -1.92 -20.90
C VAL A 293 19.04 -2.60 -21.33
N ILE A 294 19.49 -2.38 -22.57
CA ILE A 294 20.81 -2.87 -23.04
C ILE A 294 21.92 -2.23 -22.22
N ALA A 295 21.93 -0.89 -22.09
CA ALA A 295 22.94 -0.18 -21.33
C ALA A 295 22.93 -0.55 -19.83
N ASP A 296 21.74 -0.66 -19.22
CA ASP A 296 21.58 -1.02 -17.81
C ASP A 296 22.09 -2.44 -17.52
N ILE A 297 21.81 -3.40 -18.40
CA ILE A 297 22.30 -4.78 -18.26
C ILE A 297 23.80 -4.87 -18.56
N GLU A 298 24.33 -4.10 -19.50
CA GLU A 298 25.78 -4.01 -19.74
C GLU A 298 26.52 -3.51 -18.49
N ALA A 299 26.02 -2.45 -17.85
CA ALA A 299 26.57 -1.95 -16.59
C ALA A 299 26.44 -2.99 -15.45
N ALA A 300 25.29 -3.69 -15.35
CA ALA A 300 25.12 -4.77 -14.38
C ALA A 300 26.09 -5.93 -14.63
N ASN A 301 26.39 -6.24 -15.89
CA ASN A 301 27.36 -7.27 -16.26
C ASN A 301 28.80 -6.90 -15.88
N GLU A 302 29.18 -5.63 -15.93
CA GLU A 302 30.49 -5.19 -15.42
C GLU A 302 30.63 -5.50 -13.92
N ALA A 303 29.59 -5.21 -13.14
CA ALA A 303 29.56 -5.52 -11.71
C ALA A 303 29.57 -7.04 -11.44
N ARG A 304 28.83 -7.83 -12.24
CA ARG A 304 28.82 -9.30 -12.15
C ARG A 304 30.20 -9.90 -12.46
N ALA A 305 30.86 -9.39 -13.50
CA ALA A 305 32.19 -9.85 -13.89
C ALA A 305 33.23 -9.58 -12.79
N ALA A 306 33.15 -8.43 -12.12
CA ALA A 306 34.01 -8.12 -10.96
C ALA A 306 33.79 -9.10 -9.79
N GLY A 307 32.59 -9.66 -9.66
CA GLY A 307 32.25 -10.71 -8.69
C GLY A 307 32.51 -12.15 -9.16
N GLY A 308 33.06 -12.35 -10.36
CA GLY A 308 33.32 -13.67 -10.93
C GLY A 308 32.11 -14.41 -11.48
N ALA A 309 30.96 -13.72 -11.65
CA ALA A 309 29.75 -14.30 -12.20
C ALA A 309 29.68 -14.17 -13.73
N GLU A 310 29.03 -15.12 -14.40
CA GLU A 310 28.81 -15.08 -15.84
C GLU A 310 27.92 -13.89 -16.25
N PRO A 311 28.20 -13.24 -17.41
CA PRO A 311 27.40 -12.14 -17.92
C PRO A 311 26.03 -12.65 -18.40
N VAL A 312 25.01 -11.85 -18.12
CA VAL A 312 23.65 -12.06 -18.62
C VAL A 312 23.56 -11.53 -20.04
N ARG A 313 23.02 -12.34 -20.94
CA ARG A 313 22.76 -11.95 -22.33
C ARG A 313 21.29 -12.13 -22.61
N PHE A 314 20.73 -11.27 -23.46
CA PHE A 314 19.31 -11.30 -23.81
C PHE A 314 19.11 -10.84 -25.25
N GLY A 315 17.89 -11.00 -25.77
CA GLY A 315 17.45 -10.42 -27.04
C GLY A 315 16.22 -9.55 -26.81
N VAL A 316 16.03 -8.53 -27.66
CA VAL A 316 14.81 -7.72 -27.71
C VAL A 316 14.28 -7.72 -29.14
N GLY A 317 13.01 -8.04 -29.31
CA GLY A 317 12.24 -7.92 -30.55
C GLY A 317 11.14 -6.88 -30.38
N LEU A 318 11.01 -6.01 -31.37
CA LEU A 318 9.95 -4.99 -31.43
C LEU A 318 9.11 -5.20 -32.70
N HIS A 319 7.79 -5.09 -32.58
CA HIS A 319 6.88 -5.14 -33.72
C HIS A 319 5.81 -4.06 -33.58
N VAL A 320 5.56 -3.29 -34.63
CA VAL A 320 4.52 -2.24 -34.64
C VAL A 320 3.36 -2.67 -35.52
N GLY A 321 2.14 -2.51 -35.00
CA GLY A 321 0.93 -2.83 -35.76
C GLY A 321 -0.35 -2.75 -34.94
N PRO A 322 -1.50 -2.93 -35.60
CA PRO A 322 -2.77 -3.08 -34.92
C PRO A 322 -2.84 -4.42 -34.17
N VAL A 323 -3.39 -4.40 -32.97
CA VAL A 323 -3.60 -5.58 -32.13
C VAL A 323 -4.97 -5.53 -31.46
N THR A 324 -5.60 -6.68 -31.27
CA THR A 324 -6.79 -6.77 -30.41
C THR A 324 -6.34 -6.93 -28.96
N PHE A 325 -6.62 -5.92 -28.14
CA PHE A 325 -6.36 -5.93 -26.71
C PHE A 325 -7.65 -6.24 -25.96
N GLY A 326 -7.73 -7.37 -25.25
CA GLY A 326 -8.96 -7.78 -24.58
C GLY A 326 -8.88 -9.14 -23.91
N ASN A 327 -9.99 -9.55 -23.33
CA ASN A 327 -10.10 -10.76 -22.53
C ASN A 327 -10.20 -12.01 -23.42
N VAL A 328 -9.17 -12.85 -23.40
CA VAL A 328 -9.14 -14.15 -24.09
C VAL A 328 -8.94 -15.25 -23.06
N GLY A 329 -9.50 -16.45 -23.27
CA GLY A 329 -9.33 -17.54 -22.32
C GLY A 329 -10.38 -18.63 -22.43
N THR A 330 -10.49 -19.42 -21.36
CA THR A 330 -11.52 -20.43 -21.16
C THR A 330 -12.74 -19.82 -20.44
N GLU A 331 -13.74 -20.65 -20.09
CA GLU A 331 -14.92 -20.21 -19.36
C GLU A 331 -14.59 -19.73 -17.93
N ASP A 332 -13.67 -20.43 -17.26
CA ASP A 332 -13.32 -20.17 -15.84
C ASP A 332 -11.98 -19.43 -15.66
N ARG A 333 -11.25 -19.15 -16.75
CA ARG A 333 -9.93 -18.51 -16.69
C ARG A 333 -9.70 -17.62 -17.91
N LEU A 334 -9.55 -16.32 -17.64
CA LEU A 334 -9.15 -15.32 -18.62
C LEU A 334 -7.64 -15.03 -18.50
N ASP A 335 -7.09 -14.51 -19.59
CA ASP A 335 -5.69 -14.12 -19.80
C ASP A 335 -5.61 -12.81 -20.58
#